data_AF-A0A9E3MGL8-F1
#
_entry.id   AF-A0A9E3MGL8-F1
#
_cell.length_a   1.000
_cell.length_b   1.000
_cell.length_c   1.000
_cell.angle_alpha   90.00
_cell.angle_beta   90.00
_cell.angle_gamma   90.00
#
_symmetry.space_group_name_H-M   'P 1'
#
loop_
_entity.id
_entity.type
_entity.pdbx_description
1 polymer ?
#
loop_
_entity_poly.entity_id
_entity_poly.type
_entity_poly.pdbx_seq_one_letter_code
_entity_poly.pdbx_strand_id
1 'polypeptide(L)'
;MIAAPLITSPKMTHLLPSTNPSTHRPYTGTTDKPWTSEHSELIGIMQAALQELQATLTEADFPPTALYPHSPHYLSNLCRLHISNEPAPGFYYIDYIEGYVKFSTAMLDAIKLLESTEQVVRFTQEFLLHETLHVDQGLYSTNWYGVQFAAVVLEQMDYYADAFATSTLITWQCRLHPEVPVQVIAKNCGYICVRGLEIFDQMDYPEAMPQITESRLRRYLIWYTQYERLLACRTLEQVLNTLYPLVAVELATLFGTLDEYGEKVVTECSADAEYFLAVKGMLVRQGPMPGFSAADLFNAILAYDSEAALDEVRYVVMQYRRLLLPEL
;
A
#
# COMPACT_ATOMS: atom_id res chain seq x y z
N MET A 1 56.28 3.96 2.43
CA MET A 1 54.89 4.23 2.87
C MET A 1 54.33 5.31 1.97
N ILE A 2 53.47 4.93 1.02
CA ILE A 2 52.78 5.86 0.14
C ILE A 2 51.43 6.14 0.81
N ALA A 3 51.19 7.40 1.18
CA ALA A 3 49.92 7.82 1.74
C ALA A 3 48.86 7.79 0.62
N ALA A 4 47.80 6.99 0.82
CA ALA A 4 46.64 7.01 -0.06
C ALA A 4 45.89 8.35 0.11
N PRO A 5 45.39 8.96 -0.98
CA PRO A 5 44.61 10.19 -0.86
C PRO A 5 43.25 9.89 -0.25
N LEU A 6 42.84 10.72 0.70
CA LEU A 6 41.48 10.79 1.23
C LEU A 6 40.53 11.05 0.06
N ILE A 7 39.74 10.02 -0.29
CA ILE A 7 38.59 10.16 -1.17
C ILE A 7 37.57 11.01 -0.40
N THR A 8 37.48 12.29 -0.72
CA THR A 8 36.39 13.13 -0.26
C THR A 8 35.11 12.63 -0.91
N SER A 9 34.15 12.13 -0.12
CA SER A 9 32.81 11.81 -0.62
C SER A 9 32.26 13.01 -1.39
N PRO A 10 31.74 12.81 -2.61
CA PRO A 10 31.09 13.90 -3.32
C PRO A 10 29.92 14.37 -2.47
N LYS A 11 29.83 15.69 -2.25
CA LYS A 11 28.60 16.30 -1.74
C LYS A 11 27.50 15.94 -2.72
N MET A 12 26.57 15.05 -2.33
CA MET A 12 25.35 14.79 -3.07
C MET A 12 24.48 16.06 -3.01
N THR A 13 24.74 17.00 -3.92
CA THR A 13 23.89 18.20 -4.14
C THR A 13 22.92 18.01 -5.30
N HIS A 14 22.81 16.81 -5.86
CA HIS A 14 21.73 16.48 -6.77
C HIS A 14 20.64 15.78 -5.95
N LEU A 15 19.56 16.52 -5.67
CA LEU A 15 18.27 15.91 -5.34
C LEU A 15 18.03 14.81 -6.37
N LEU A 16 18.01 13.56 -5.91
CA LEU A 16 17.60 12.45 -6.77
C LEU A 16 16.22 12.82 -7.35
N PRO A 17 15.94 12.52 -8.64
CA PRO A 17 14.59 12.67 -9.15
C PRO A 17 13.65 11.96 -8.19
N SER A 18 12.60 12.66 -7.75
CA SER A 18 11.63 12.09 -6.81
C SER A 18 11.12 10.78 -7.36
N THR A 19 11.20 9.70 -6.59
CA THR A 19 10.66 8.39 -6.99
C THR A 19 9.22 8.25 -6.53
N ASN A 20 8.36 7.62 -7.33
CA ASN A 20 7.09 7.07 -6.88
C ASN A 20 7.41 5.90 -5.94
N PRO A 21 7.03 5.94 -4.66
CA PRO A 21 7.33 4.89 -3.69
C PRO A 21 6.51 3.63 -3.93
N SER A 22 5.36 3.73 -4.60
CA SER A 22 4.51 2.60 -4.96
C SER A 22 5.01 1.80 -6.17
N THR A 23 5.77 2.43 -7.07
CA THR A 23 6.32 1.78 -8.26
C THR A 23 7.84 1.75 -8.27
N HIS A 24 8.48 2.42 -7.31
CA HIS A 24 9.91 2.65 -7.16
C HIS A 24 10.58 3.32 -8.37
N ARG A 25 9.81 4.03 -9.21
CA ARG A 25 10.25 4.65 -10.48
C ARG A 25 10.37 6.16 -10.37
N PRO A 26 11.10 6.85 -11.26
CA PRO A 26 11.10 8.31 -11.31
C PRO A 26 9.68 8.86 -11.50
N TYR A 27 9.29 9.79 -10.63
CA TYR A 27 8.09 10.59 -10.78
C TYR A 27 8.25 11.55 -11.95
N THR A 28 7.29 11.55 -12.86
CA THR A 28 7.26 12.49 -14.00
C THR A 28 6.21 13.58 -13.85
N GLY A 29 5.39 13.54 -12.79
CA GLY A 29 4.33 14.52 -12.57
C GLY A 29 4.84 15.90 -12.13
N THR A 30 4.03 16.93 -12.33
CA THR A 30 4.36 18.30 -11.93
C THR A 30 4.18 18.49 -10.43
N THR A 31 5.25 18.77 -9.69
CA THR A 31 5.22 19.12 -8.25
C THR A 31 4.83 20.58 -7.98
N ASP A 32 4.70 21.40 -9.03
CA ASP A 32 4.71 22.86 -8.92
C ASP A 32 3.33 23.50 -8.75
N LYS A 33 2.34 22.74 -8.27
CA LYS A 33 1.06 23.34 -7.90
C LYS A 33 1.25 24.19 -6.63
N PRO A 34 0.66 25.39 -6.57
CA PRO A 34 0.76 26.24 -5.39
C PRO A 34 0.12 25.56 -4.18
N TRP A 35 0.72 25.77 -3.00
CA TRP A 35 0.11 25.36 -1.75
C TRP A 35 -1.14 26.18 -1.46
N THR A 36 -2.27 25.53 -1.19
CA THR A 36 -3.58 26.17 -1.00
C THR A 36 -4.04 26.09 0.46
N SER A 37 -5.09 26.82 0.82
CA SER A 37 -5.74 26.69 2.14
C SER A 37 -6.33 25.31 2.36
N GLU A 38 -6.85 24.67 1.32
CA GLU A 38 -7.36 23.29 1.37
C GLU A 38 -6.25 22.29 1.71
N HIS A 39 -5.03 22.49 1.20
CA HIS A 39 -3.88 21.67 1.57
C HIS A 39 -3.56 21.81 3.06
N SER A 40 -3.60 23.03 3.60
CA SER A 40 -3.39 23.26 5.03
C SER A 40 -4.48 22.62 5.90
N GLU A 41 -5.74 22.65 5.47
CA GLU A 41 -6.85 21.99 6.17
C GLU A 41 -6.67 20.47 6.18
N LEU A 42 -6.34 19.89 5.03
CA LEU A 42 -6.09 18.46 4.90
C LEU A 42 -4.92 18.02 5.80
N ILE A 43 -3.82 18.76 5.80
CA ILE A 43 -2.69 18.51 6.70
C ILE A 43 -3.12 18.57 8.17
N GLY A 44 -4.02 19.49 8.55
CA GLY A 44 -4.57 19.54 9.90
C GLY A 44 -5.34 18.27 10.29
N ILE A 45 -6.13 17.71 9.38
CA ILE A 45 -6.82 16.42 9.57
C ILE A 45 -5.80 15.29 9.76
N MET A 46 -4.79 15.23 8.88
CA MET A 46 -3.75 14.20 8.94
C MET A 46 -2.91 14.29 10.22
N GLN A 47 -2.59 15.52 10.67
CA GLN A 47 -1.89 15.76 11.94
C GLN A 47 -2.70 15.25 13.13
N ALA A 48 -4.00 15.51 13.16
CA ALA A 48 -4.89 15.01 14.20
C ALA A 48 -4.96 13.47 14.18
N ALA A 49 -5.01 12.84 13.01
CA ALA A 49 -4.99 11.40 12.84
C ALA A 49 -3.71 10.75 13.39
N LEU A 50 -2.54 11.37 13.13
CA LEU A 50 -1.27 10.93 13.69
C LEU A 50 -1.24 11.12 15.22
N GLN A 51 -1.71 12.26 15.73
CA GLN A 51 -1.74 12.51 17.18
C GLN A 51 -2.62 11.50 17.92
N GLU A 52 -3.76 11.13 17.36
CA GLU A 52 -4.63 10.08 17.90
C GLU A 52 -3.89 8.74 17.99
N LEU A 53 -3.21 8.35 16.90
CA LEU A 53 -2.42 7.13 16.84
C LEU A 53 -1.30 7.16 17.90
N GLN A 54 -0.54 8.25 17.98
CA GLN A 54 0.56 8.41 18.94
C GLN A 54 0.09 8.41 20.40
N ALA A 55 -1.09 8.94 20.68
CA ALA A 55 -1.62 9.05 22.03
C ALA A 55 -2.19 7.72 22.55
N THR A 56 -2.60 6.81 21.67
CA THR A 56 -3.44 5.68 22.05
C THR A 56 -2.92 4.32 21.60
N LEU A 57 -2.05 4.24 20.59
CA LEU A 57 -1.47 2.99 20.11
C LEU A 57 -0.50 2.41 21.13
N THR A 58 -0.53 1.08 21.28
CA THR A 58 0.33 0.33 22.21
C THR A 58 0.93 -0.87 21.51
N GLU A 59 2.03 -1.42 22.04
CA GLU A 59 2.65 -2.63 21.48
C GLU A 59 1.72 -3.85 21.46
N ALA A 60 0.69 -3.87 22.33
CA ALA A 60 -0.31 -4.93 22.35
C ALA A 60 -1.21 -4.94 21.10
N ASP A 61 -1.21 -3.84 20.33
CA ASP A 61 -1.96 -3.74 19.07
C ASP A 61 -1.19 -4.33 17.88
N PHE A 62 0.11 -4.59 18.03
CA PHE A 62 0.96 -5.10 16.95
C PHE A 62 0.75 -6.59 16.70
N PRO A 63 0.90 -7.05 15.45
CA PRO A 63 0.97 -8.47 15.18
C PRO A 63 2.21 -9.10 15.87
N PRO A 64 2.17 -10.42 16.15
CA PRO A 64 3.29 -11.08 16.81
C PRO A 64 4.61 -10.90 16.05
N THR A 65 5.67 -10.50 16.76
CA THR A 65 7.01 -10.27 16.17
C THR A 65 7.58 -11.50 15.45
N ALA A 66 7.17 -12.70 15.86
CA ALA A 66 7.56 -13.96 15.21
C ALA A 66 7.01 -14.09 13.78
N LEU A 67 5.88 -13.44 13.48
CA LEU A 67 5.26 -13.40 12.17
C LEU A 67 5.66 -12.13 11.39
N TYR A 68 5.76 -11.00 12.10
CA TYR A 68 6.09 -9.70 11.54
C TYR A 68 7.24 -9.06 12.32
N PRO A 69 8.49 -9.31 11.93
CA PRO A 69 9.65 -8.69 12.55
C PRO A 69 9.57 -7.16 12.42
N HIS A 70 9.70 -6.49 13.56
CA HIS A 70 9.78 -5.02 13.67
C HIS A 70 10.76 -4.66 14.78
N SER A 71 11.26 -3.42 14.77
CA SER A 71 12.18 -2.97 15.81
C SER A 71 11.45 -2.90 17.16
N PRO A 72 12.12 -3.20 18.29
CA PRO A 72 11.59 -2.85 19.61
C PRO A 72 11.44 -1.33 19.80
N HIS A 73 11.96 -0.52 18.88
CA HIS A 73 11.79 0.93 18.86
C HIS A 73 10.71 1.41 17.87
N TYR A 74 9.98 0.52 17.19
CA TYR A 74 8.99 0.88 16.18
C TYR A 74 7.99 1.93 16.70
N LEU A 75 7.34 1.67 17.84
CA LEU A 75 6.38 2.60 18.44
C LEU A 75 7.04 3.94 18.80
N SER A 76 8.25 3.89 19.38
CA SER A 76 9.01 5.10 19.69
C SER A 76 9.37 5.90 18.44
N ASN A 77 9.63 5.25 17.31
CA ASN A 77 9.93 5.93 16.05
C ASN A 77 8.67 6.61 15.52
N LEU A 78 7.53 5.91 15.51
CA LEU A 78 6.23 6.47 15.13
C LEU A 78 5.84 7.68 16.00
N CYS A 79 6.02 7.59 17.33
CA CYS A 79 5.72 8.66 18.27
C CYS A 79 6.60 9.91 18.12
N ARG A 80 7.73 9.81 17.42
CA ARG A 80 8.60 10.96 17.14
C ARG A 80 8.24 11.69 15.85
N LEU A 81 7.42 11.08 14.99
CA LEU A 81 7.02 11.68 13.72
C LEU A 81 6.08 12.86 13.95
N HIS A 82 6.18 13.88 13.10
CA HIS A 82 5.17 14.91 12.93
C HIS A 82 4.94 15.18 11.45
N ILE A 83 3.72 15.53 11.08
CA ILE A 83 3.41 15.92 9.69
C ILE A 83 3.70 17.41 9.55
N SER A 84 4.57 17.76 8.61
CA SER A 84 4.99 19.13 8.33
C SER A 84 3.94 19.90 7.54
N ASN A 85 3.91 21.23 7.75
CA ASN A 85 3.12 22.17 6.94
C ASN A 85 3.86 22.64 5.67
N GLU A 86 5.03 22.05 5.38
CA GLU A 86 5.82 22.35 4.19
C GLU A 86 5.61 21.27 3.11
N PRO A 87 5.55 21.65 1.82
CA PRO A 87 5.47 20.69 0.75
C PRO A 87 6.71 19.81 0.68
N ALA A 88 6.51 18.53 0.38
CA ALA A 88 7.61 17.62 0.06
C ALA A 88 8.20 17.91 -1.33
N PRO A 89 9.51 17.70 -1.52
CA PRO A 89 10.06 17.48 -2.85
C PRO A 89 9.59 16.10 -3.35
N GLY A 90 8.76 16.05 -4.41
CA GLY A 90 8.36 14.78 -5.02
C GLY A 90 6.98 14.26 -4.61
N PHE A 91 6.91 13.00 -4.13
CA PHE A 91 5.68 12.36 -3.67
C PHE A 91 5.38 12.71 -2.21
N TYR A 92 6.17 12.13 -1.31
CA TYR A 92 6.28 12.50 0.09
C TYR A 92 7.75 12.36 0.48
N TYR A 93 8.10 12.87 1.65
CA TYR A 93 9.44 12.72 2.19
C TYR A 93 9.34 12.45 3.68
N ILE A 94 10.03 11.41 4.15
CA ILE A 94 10.12 11.08 5.57
C ILE A 94 11.57 11.21 6.02
N ASP A 95 11.78 12.03 7.04
CA ASP A 95 13.03 12.14 7.76
C ASP A 95 12.85 11.57 9.17
N TYR A 96 13.33 10.36 9.40
CA TYR A 96 13.24 9.72 10.72
C TYR A 96 14.24 10.28 11.73
N ILE A 97 15.30 10.95 11.27
CA ILE A 97 16.28 11.57 12.16
C ILE A 97 15.69 12.85 12.72
N GLU A 98 15.18 13.72 11.85
CA GLU A 98 14.53 14.97 12.20
C GLU A 98 13.07 14.76 12.69
N GLY A 99 12.49 13.59 12.42
CA GLY A 99 11.21 13.14 12.93
C GLY A 99 10.02 13.75 12.21
N TYR A 100 10.05 13.95 10.90
CA TYR A 100 8.90 14.48 10.15
C TYR A 100 8.57 13.76 8.87
N VAL A 101 7.31 13.93 8.46
CA VAL A 101 6.77 13.55 7.17
C VAL A 101 6.30 14.82 6.44
N LYS A 102 6.68 14.98 5.18
CA LYS A 102 6.18 16.01 4.26
C LYS A 102 5.37 15.34 3.16
N PHE A 103 4.31 15.99 2.70
CA PHE A 103 3.49 15.56 1.56
C PHE A 103 3.59 16.59 0.44
N SER A 104 3.61 16.15 -0.82
CA SER A 104 3.55 17.07 -1.94
C SER A 104 2.12 17.51 -2.22
N THR A 105 1.97 18.61 -2.97
CA THR A 105 0.65 19.09 -3.39
C THR A 105 -0.08 18.09 -4.28
N ALA A 106 0.64 17.33 -5.10
CA ALA A 106 0.06 16.27 -5.92
C ALA A 106 -0.50 15.12 -5.06
N MET A 107 0.21 14.71 -3.99
CA MET A 107 -0.29 13.69 -3.08
C MET A 107 -1.50 14.18 -2.29
N LEU A 108 -1.47 15.43 -1.83
CA LEU A 108 -2.61 16.03 -1.15
C LEU A 108 -3.83 16.15 -2.08
N ASP A 109 -3.64 16.51 -3.35
CA ASP A 109 -4.72 16.52 -4.35
C ASP A 109 -5.29 15.11 -4.60
N ALA A 110 -4.47 14.07 -4.64
CA ALA A 110 -4.93 12.70 -4.78
C ALA A 110 -5.68 12.21 -3.53
N ILE A 111 -5.22 12.57 -2.32
CA ILE A 111 -5.91 12.24 -1.06
C ILE A 111 -7.31 12.89 -0.99
N LYS A 112 -7.52 14.06 -1.61
CA LYS A 112 -8.84 14.70 -1.69
C LYS A 112 -9.88 13.87 -2.46
N LEU A 113 -9.45 12.87 -3.24
CA LEU A 113 -10.36 11.94 -3.91
C LEU A 113 -11.00 10.93 -2.95
N LEU A 114 -10.51 10.84 -1.71
CA LEU A 114 -11.21 10.13 -0.64
C LEU A 114 -12.51 10.85 -0.28
N GLU A 115 -13.58 10.07 -0.14
CA GLU A 115 -14.96 10.59 -0.08
C GLU A 115 -15.32 11.20 1.27
N SER A 116 -14.53 10.95 2.31
CA SER A 116 -14.83 11.41 3.66
C SER A 116 -13.56 11.66 4.49
N THR A 117 -13.71 12.54 5.49
CA THR A 117 -12.67 12.79 6.50
C THR A 117 -12.22 11.51 7.19
N GLU A 118 -13.13 10.57 7.46
CA GLU A 118 -12.79 9.29 8.08
C GLU A 118 -11.87 8.45 7.19
N GLN A 119 -12.10 8.42 5.88
CA GLN A 119 -11.20 7.73 4.95
C GLN A 119 -9.81 8.39 4.94
N VAL A 120 -9.73 9.73 4.97
CA VAL A 120 -8.45 10.46 5.08
C VAL A 120 -7.71 10.09 6.38
N VAL A 121 -8.42 10.07 7.50
CA VAL A 121 -7.85 9.70 8.82
C VAL A 121 -7.27 8.29 8.77
N ARG A 122 -8.06 7.32 8.29
CA ARG A 122 -7.64 5.91 8.21
C ARG A 122 -6.50 5.71 7.21
N PHE A 123 -6.55 6.35 6.04
CA PHE A 123 -5.46 6.34 5.07
C PHE A 123 -4.16 6.88 5.69
N THR A 124 -4.25 8.00 6.42
CA THR A 124 -3.08 8.59 7.08
C THR A 124 -2.47 7.64 8.10
N GLN A 125 -3.30 7.01 8.93
CA GLN A 125 -2.84 6.08 9.97
C GLN A 125 -2.19 4.84 9.35
N GLU A 126 -2.83 4.26 8.32
CA GLU A 126 -2.31 3.11 7.59
C GLU A 126 -0.98 3.43 6.89
N PHE A 127 -0.92 4.55 6.17
CA PHE A 127 0.28 5.03 5.51
C PHE A 127 1.45 5.20 6.50
N LEU A 128 1.22 5.87 7.62
CA LEU A 128 2.30 6.11 8.60
C LEU A 128 2.77 4.82 9.26
N LEU A 129 1.87 3.86 9.51
CA LEU A 129 2.25 2.54 10.03
C LEU A 129 3.09 1.76 9.02
N HIS A 130 2.67 1.77 7.75
CA HIS A 130 3.37 1.11 6.64
C HIS A 130 4.78 1.68 6.44
N GLU A 131 4.89 2.99 6.26
CA GLU A 131 6.18 3.65 5.99
C GLU A 131 7.14 3.56 7.16
N THR A 132 6.64 3.65 8.40
CA THR A 132 7.48 3.46 9.59
C THR A 132 8.08 2.06 9.64
N LEU A 133 7.38 1.04 9.11
CA LEU A 133 7.91 -0.31 9.09
C LEU A 133 9.03 -0.46 8.05
N HIS A 134 8.91 0.19 6.88
CA HIS A 134 9.96 0.16 5.87
C HIS A 134 11.32 0.62 6.39
N VAL A 135 11.33 1.58 7.31
CA VAL A 135 12.56 2.07 7.94
C VAL A 135 13.19 1.06 8.90
N ASP A 136 12.37 0.29 9.60
CA ASP A 136 12.84 -0.85 10.39
C ASP A 136 13.32 -2.01 9.50
N GLN A 137 12.73 -2.16 8.32
CA GLN A 137 13.18 -3.12 7.29
C GLN A 137 14.46 -2.67 6.58
N GLY A 138 14.98 -1.48 6.90
CA GLY A 138 16.21 -0.96 6.34
C GLY A 138 16.06 -0.34 4.95
N LEU A 139 14.83 -0.01 4.54
CA LEU A 139 14.57 0.74 3.32
C LEU A 139 14.57 2.24 3.64
N TYR A 140 15.65 2.91 3.25
CA TYR A 140 15.89 4.32 3.47
C TYR A 140 15.94 5.08 2.14
N SER A 141 15.69 6.38 2.18
CA SER A 141 15.89 7.26 1.02
C SER A 141 17.32 7.21 0.46
N THR A 142 18.31 6.81 1.28
CA THR A 142 19.73 6.74 0.92
C THR A 142 20.17 5.44 0.26
N ASN A 143 19.39 4.36 0.37
CA ASN A 143 19.72 3.05 -0.23
C ASN A 143 18.68 2.56 -1.25
N TRP A 144 17.79 3.46 -1.68
CA TRP A 144 16.76 3.19 -2.69
C TRP A 144 17.32 2.90 -4.09
N TYR A 145 18.54 3.37 -4.38
CA TYR A 145 19.12 3.25 -5.72
C TYR A 145 19.31 1.78 -6.12
N GLY A 146 18.67 1.39 -7.22
CA GLY A 146 18.77 0.05 -7.78
C GLY A 146 17.80 -0.96 -7.16
N VAL A 147 17.05 -0.59 -6.13
CA VAL A 147 16.02 -1.45 -5.54
C VAL A 147 14.88 -1.69 -6.54
N GLN A 148 14.64 -0.74 -7.45
CA GLN A 148 13.62 -0.88 -8.51
C GLN A 148 13.85 -2.05 -9.48
N PHE A 149 15.07 -2.63 -9.54
CA PHE A 149 15.36 -3.84 -10.33
C PHE A 149 14.93 -5.13 -9.61
N ALA A 150 14.50 -5.04 -8.35
CA ALA A 150 14.14 -6.17 -7.49
C ALA A 150 12.63 -6.19 -7.17
N ALA A 151 11.78 -5.99 -8.18
CA ALA A 151 10.33 -5.85 -8.04
C ALA A 151 9.66 -6.94 -7.18
N VAL A 152 10.10 -8.21 -7.30
CA VAL A 152 9.57 -9.32 -6.49
C VAL A 152 9.92 -9.18 -5.00
N VAL A 153 11.12 -8.69 -4.68
CA VAL A 153 11.55 -8.47 -3.29
C VAL A 153 10.78 -7.30 -2.68
N LEU A 154 10.62 -6.23 -3.46
CA LEU A 154 9.82 -5.06 -3.06
C LEU A 154 8.37 -5.42 -2.79
N GLU A 155 7.73 -6.15 -3.71
CA GLU A 155 6.36 -6.62 -3.52
C GLU A 155 6.21 -7.44 -2.23
N GLN A 156 7.19 -8.30 -1.92
CA GLN A 156 7.18 -9.06 -0.67
C GLN A 156 7.32 -8.15 0.56
N MET A 157 8.23 -7.18 0.53
CA MET A 157 8.41 -6.22 1.62
C MET A 157 7.15 -5.38 1.85
N ASP A 158 6.56 -4.89 0.77
CA ASP A 158 5.31 -4.14 0.77
C ASP A 158 4.19 -4.99 1.35
N TYR A 159 4.02 -6.25 0.92
CA TYR A 159 3.02 -7.16 1.47
C TYR A 159 3.12 -7.27 3.00
N TYR A 160 4.34 -7.38 3.53
CA TYR A 160 4.54 -7.45 4.98
C TYR A 160 4.19 -6.12 5.67
N ALA A 161 4.57 -4.98 5.10
CA ALA A 161 4.25 -3.65 5.64
C ALA A 161 2.75 -3.37 5.63
N ASP A 162 2.11 -3.71 4.52
CA ASP A 162 0.68 -3.71 4.28
C ASP A 162 -0.07 -4.55 5.33
N ALA A 163 0.24 -5.85 5.43
CA ALA A 163 -0.42 -6.71 6.41
C ALA A 163 -0.13 -6.31 7.87
N PHE A 164 1.08 -5.80 8.18
CA PHE A 164 1.39 -5.26 9.50
C PHE A 164 0.55 -4.02 9.82
N ALA A 165 0.50 -3.04 8.92
CA ALA A 165 -0.22 -1.79 9.11
C ALA A 165 -1.72 -2.02 9.29
N THR A 166 -2.33 -2.80 8.39
CA THR A 166 -3.77 -3.09 8.45
C THR A 166 -4.14 -3.91 9.67
N SER A 167 -3.34 -4.92 10.03
CA SER A 167 -3.62 -5.74 11.24
C SER A 167 -3.47 -4.94 12.52
N THR A 168 -2.47 -4.07 12.60
CA THR A 168 -2.27 -3.13 13.70
C THR A 168 -3.45 -2.18 13.82
N LEU A 169 -3.85 -1.56 12.70
CA LEU A 169 -4.94 -0.59 12.66
C LEU A 169 -6.28 -1.22 13.08
N ILE A 170 -6.59 -2.42 12.59
CA ILE A 170 -7.82 -3.14 12.97
C ILE A 170 -7.80 -3.51 14.46
N THR A 171 -6.69 -4.04 14.96
CA THR A 171 -6.56 -4.43 16.37
C THR A 171 -6.74 -3.22 17.29
N TRP A 172 -6.05 -2.13 16.97
CA TRP A 172 -6.13 -0.85 17.67
C TRP A 172 -7.57 -0.29 17.67
N GLN A 173 -8.23 -0.26 16.51
CA GLN A 173 -9.62 0.19 16.39
C GLN A 173 -10.60 -0.69 17.17
N CYS A 174 -10.44 -2.01 17.15
CA CYS A 174 -11.28 -2.92 17.94
C CYS A 174 -11.13 -2.68 19.45
N ARG A 175 -9.93 -2.28 19.90
CA ARG A 175 -9.68 -1.96 21.31
C ARG A 175 -10.27 -0.61 21.71
N LEU A 176 -10.17 0.41 20.85
CA LEU A 176 -10.72 1.74 21.13
C LEU A 176 -12.25 1.80 21.01
N HIS A 177 -12.82 1.00 20.12
CA HIS A 177 -14.24 0.99 19.78
C HIS A 177 -14.85 -0.41 19.95
N PRO A 178 -14.86 -0.98 21.17
CA PRO A 178 -15.36 -2.34 21.41
C PRO A 178 -16.86 -2.50 21.09
N GLU A 179 -17.60 -1.39 20.98
CA GLU A 179 -19.00 -1.36 20.56
C GLU A 179 -19.20 -1.54 19.04
N VAL A 180 -18.17 -1.29 18.23
CA VAL A 180 -18.25 -1.40 16.78
C VAL A 180 -17.92 -2.85 16.38
N PRO A 181 -18.78 -3.53 15.59
CA PRO A 181 -18.49 -4.88 15.16
C PRO A 181 -17.18 -4.98 14.36
N VAL A 182 -16.36 -5.99 14.64
CA VAL A 182 -15.07 -6.22 13.95
C VAL A 182 -15.22 -6.22 12.42
N GLN A 183 -16.32 -6.76 11.88
CA GLN A 183 -16.55 -6.77 10.43
C GLN A 183 -16.60 -5.36 9.83
N VAL A 184 -17.12 -4.37 10.57
CA VAL A 184 -17.24 -2.99 10.11
C VAL A 184 -15.86 -2.34 10.10
N ILE A 185 -15.08 -2.55 11.18
CA ILE A 185 -13.70 -2.08 11.27
C ILE A 185 -12.84 -2.70 10.16
N ALA A 186 -12.89 -4.03 10.01
CA ALA A 186 -12.13 -4.76 9.00
C ALA A 186 -12.50 -4.35 7.57
N LYS A 187 -13.80 -4.11 7.30
CA LYS A 187 -14.26 -3.54 6.04
C LYS A 187 -13.63 -2.18 5.80
N ASN A 188 -13.74 -1.26 6.76
CA ASN A 188 -13.27 0.11 6.56
C ASN A 188 -11.75 0.14 6.36
N CYS A 189 -10.98 -0.54 7.23
CA CYS A 189 -9.52 -0.60 7.08
C CYS A 189 -9.11 -1.30 5.78
N GLY A 190 -9.68 -2.47 5.45
CA GLY A 190 -9.33 -3.18 4.22
C GLY A 190 -9.66 -2.39 2.94
N TYR A 191 -10.74 -1.60 2.94
CA TYR A 191 -11.08 -0.74 1.81
C TYR A 191 -10.06 0.38 1.63
N ILE A 192 -9.54 0.92 2.73
CA ILE A 192 -8.49 1.95 2.68
C ILE A 192 -7.19 1.41 2.09
N CYS A 193 -6.83 0.15 2.29
CA CYS A 193 -5.67 -0.45 1.62
C CYS A 193 -5.81 -0.35 0.09
N VAL A 194 -7.00 -0.70 -0.43
CA VAL A 194 -7.30 -0.62 -1.87
C VAL A 194 -7.27 0.82 -2.36
N ARG A 195 -7.96 1.73 -1.67
CA ARG A 195 -7.98 3.16 -2.02
C ARG A 195 -6.59 3.80 -1.93
N GLY A 196 -5.75 3.34 -1.01
CA GLY A 196 -4.38 3.79 -0.86
C GLY A 196 -3.55 3.51 -2.10
N LEU A 197 -3.69 2.33 -2.71
CA LEU A 197 -3.03 2.01 -3.98
C LEU A 197 -3.46 3.00 -5.08
N GLU A 198 -4.76 3.27 -5.20
CA GLU A 198 -5.27 4.18 -6.22
C GLU A 198 -4.75 5.61 -6.02
N ILE A 199 -4.68 6.11 -4.79
CA ILE A 199 -4.12 7.45 -4.51
C ILE A 199 -2.71 7.58 -5.09
N PHE A 200 -1.85 6.57 -4.90
CA PHE A 200 -0.48 6.61 -5.40
C PHE A 200 -0.41 6.60 -6.93
N ASP A 201 -1.28 5.84 -7.59
CA ASP A 201 -1.28 5.75 -9.05
C ASP A 201 -1.97 6.97 -9.69
N GLN A 202 -3.01 7.52 -9.05
CA GLN A 202 -3.71 8.73 -9.50
C GLN A 202 -2.84 9.99 -9.46
N MET A 203 -1.75 9.98 -8.70
CA MET A 203 -0.75 11.05 -8.79
C MET A 203 -0.04 11.07 -10.14
N ASP A 204 0.28 9.90 -10.70
CA ASP A 204 0.93 9.77 -12.01
C ASP A 204 -0.11 9.79 -13.15
N TYR A 205 -1.27 9.19 -12.91
CA TYR A 205 -2.33 8.97 -13.88
C TYR A 205 -3.69 9.34 -13.29
N PRO A 206 -4.09 10.63 -13.26
CA PRO A 206 -5.26 11.09 -12.51
C PRO A 206 -6.61 10.47 -12.90
N GLU A 207 -6.77 10.12 -14.18
CA GLU A 207 -8.06 9.62 -14.70
C GLU A 207 -8.08 8.10 -14.86
N ALA A 208 -7.02 7.54 -15.46
CA ALA A 208 -6.87 6.10 -15.70
C ALA A 208 -5.41 5.77 -16.01
N MET A 209 -4.97 4.58 -15.63
CA MET A 209 -3.66 4.05 -15.98
C MET A 209 -3.67 3.53 -17.43
N PRO A 210 -2.81 4.04 -18.33
CA PRO A 210 -2.72 3.50 -19.69
C PRO A 210 -2.05 2.12 -19.74
N GLN A 211 -1.27 1.80 -18.71
CA GLN A 211 -0.51 0.57 -18.55
C GLN A 211 -0.14 0.41 -17.07
N ILE A 212 0.20 -0.80 -16.65
CA ILE A 212 0.54 -1.11 -15.27
C ILE A 212 1.71 -2.08 -15.21
N THR A 213 2.60 -1.94 -14.24
CA THR A 213 3.68 -2.92 -14.06
C THR A 213 3.12 -4.20 -13.46
N GLU A 214 3.75 -5.34 -13.73
CA GLU A 214 3.24 -6.62 -13.24
C GLU A 214 3.23 -6.69 -11.70
N SER A 215 4.26 -6.17 -11.02
CA SER A 215 4.23 -6.10 -9.55
C SER A 215 3.11 -5.23 -9.02
N ARG A 216 2.87 -4.08 -9.66
CA ARG A 216 1.79 -3.16 -9.25
C ARG A 216 0.42 -3.80 -9.46
N LEU A 217 0.22 -4.47 -10.59
CA LEU A 217 -1.00 -5.25 -10.84
C LEU A 217 -1.21 -6.33 -9.77
N ARG A 218 -0.15 -7.08 -9.40
CA ARG A 218 -0.25 -8.08 -8.33
C ARG A 218 -0.63 -7.46 -6.99
N ARG A 219 -0.12 -6.27 -6.63
CA ARG A 219 -0.55 -5.54 -5.41
C ARG A 219 -2.05 -5.25 -5.41
N TYR A 220 -2.62 -4.76 -6.52
CA TYR A 220 -4.08 -4.60 -6.64
C TYR A 220 -4.82 -5.91 -6.45
N LEU A 221 -4.42 -6.96 -7.18
CA LEU A 221 -5.08 -8.26 -7.12
C LEU A 221 -5.04 -8.86 -5.71
N ILE A 222 -3.90 -8.77 -5.03
CA ILE A 222 -3.74 -9.19 -3.63
C ILE A 222 -4.73 -8.44 -2.75
N TRP A 223 -4.76 -7.11 -2.84
CA TRP A 223 -5.55 -6.30 -1.91
C TRP A 223 -7.05 -6.33 -2.16
N TYR A 224 -7.50 -6.38 -3.41
CA TYR A 224 -8.91 -6.66 -3.71
C TYR A 224 -9.33 -8.01 -3.12
N THR A 225 -8.47 -9.02 -3.23
CA THR A 225 -8.75 -10.35 -2.69
C THR A 225 -8.77 -10.36 -1.17
N GLN A 226 -7.79 -9.71 -0.54
CA GLN A 226 -7.73 -9.57 0.90
C GLN A 226 -8.95 -8.84 1.45
N TYR A 227 -9.38 -7.75 0.79
CA TYR A 227 -10.58 -7.03 1.17
C TYR A 227 -11.83 -7.92 1.16
N GLU A 228 -12.10 -8.65 0.07
CA GLU A 228 -13.24 -9.57 0.01
C GLU A 228 -13.17 -10.68 1.07
N ARG A 229 -11.96 -11.17 1.41
CA ARG A 229 -11.77 -12.13 2.52
C ARG A 229 -12.06 -11.49 3.89
N LEU A 230 -11.66 -10.24 4.11
CA LEU A 230 -11.92 -9.49 5.34
C LEU A 230 -13.42 -9.25 5.57
N LEU A 231 -14.21 -9.06 4.51
CA LEU A 231 -15.68 -8.90 4.61
C LEU A 231 -16.39 -10.11 5.25
N ALA A 232 -15.77 -11.29 5.18
CA ALA A 232 -16.31 -12.51 5.78
C ALA A 232 -15.91 -12.69 7.26
N CYS A 233 -14.96 -11.91 7.77
CA CYS A 233 -14.50 -12.03 9.16
C CYS A 233 -15.55 -11.48 10.14
N ARG A 234 -15.69 -12.15 11.29
CA ARG A 234 -16.61 -11.78 12.37
C ARG A 234 -15.89 -11.58 13.70
N THR A 235 -14.71 -12.15 13.87
CA THR A 235 -13.86 -11.97 15.06
C THR A 235 -12.50 -11.39 14.67
N LEU A 236 -11.82 -10.77 15.63
CA LEU A 236 -10.46 -10.28 15.44
C LEU A 236 -9.50 -11.42 15.06
N GLU A 237 -9.65 -12.58 15.70
CA GLU A 237 -8.86 -13.78 15.36
C GLU A 237 -9.02 -14.20 13.88
N GLN A 238 -10.24 -14.15 13.35
CA GLN A 238 -10.48 -14.45 11.93
C GLN A 238 -9.82 -13.42 10.99
N VAL A 239 -9.85 -12.13 11.36
CA VAL A 239 -9.15 -11.07 10.62
C VAL A 239 -7.65 -11.35 10.58
N LEU A 240 -7.04 -11.59 11.75
CA LEU A 240 -5.61 -11.83 11.87
C LEU A 240 -5.18 -13.09 11.10
N ASN A 241 -5.92 -14.19 11.26
CA ASN A 241 -5.69 -15.43 10.50
C ASN A 241 -5.91 -15.29 8.98
N THR A 242 -6.60 -14.24 8.54
CA THR A 242 -6.80 -13.92 7.12
C THR A 242 -5.63 -13.12 6.55
N LEU A 243 -5.11 -12.15 7.31
CA LEU A 243 -4.02 -11.26 6.92
C LEU A 243 -2.63 -11.89 7.04
N TYR A 244 -2.40 -12.75 8.05
CA TYR A 244 -1.08 -13.31 8.34
C TYR A 244 -0.48 -14.20 7.25
N PRO A 245 -1.22 -15.13 6.63
CA PRO A 245 -0.68 -15.95 5.57
C PRO A 245 -0.39 -15.09 4.33
N LEU A 246 0.79 -15.24 3.73
CA LEU A 246 1.11 -14.62 2.45
C LEU A 246 0.13 -15.12 1.38
N VAL A 247 -0.36 -14.18 0.57
CA VAL A 247 -1.19 -14.44 -0.59
C VAL A 247 -0.44 -13.96 -1.82
N ALA A 248 -0.26 -14.86 -2.79
CA ALA A 248 0.23 -14.49 -4.11
C ALA A 248 -0.94 -14.56 -5.08
N VAL A 249 -1.09 -13.53 -5.91
CA VAL A 249 -2.15 -13.47 -6.92
C VAL A 249 -1.55 -12.96 -8.22
N GLU A 250 -1.92 -13.56 -9.34
CA GLU A 250 -1.50 -13.11 -10.67
C GLU A 250 -2.59 -13.39 -11.71
N LEU A 251 -2.55 -12.62 -12.81
CA LEU A 251 -3.28 -12.95 -14.03
C LEU A 251 -2.30 -13.55 -15.04
N ALA A 252 -2.65 -14.69 -15.63
CA ALA A 252 -1.90 -15.28 -16.72
C ALA A 252 -2.36 -14.73 -18.08
N THR A 253 -1.50 -14.86 -19.11
CA THR A 253 -1.79 -14.43 -20.48
C THR A 253 -1.93 -12.90 -20.62
N LEU A 254 -1.04 -12.17 -19.94
CA LEU A 254 -0.88 -10.73 -20.05
C LEU A 254 0.11 -10.37 -21.18
N PHE A 255 -0.18 -9.33 -21.95
CA PHE A 255 0.69 -8.80 -22.99
C PHE A 255 1.27 -7.45 -22.59
N GLY A 256 2.51 -7.21 -23.00
CA GLY A 256 3.25 -6.02 -22.59
C GLY A 256 4.71 -6.05 -23.03
N THR A 257 5.48 -5.09 -22.54
CA THR A 257 6.91 -4.93 -22.84
C THR A 257 7.73 -4.84 -21.57
N LEU A 258 9.01 -5.20 -21.63
CA LEU A 258 9.93 -4.88 -20.55
C LEU A 258 10.34 -3.40 -20.64
N ASP A 259 10.39 -2.73 -19.49
CA ASP A 259 10.94 -1.38 -19.39
C ASP A 259 12.46 -1.37 -19.13
N GLU A 260 13.00 -0.18 -18.85
CA GLU A 260 14.42 0.04 -18.54
C GLU A 260 14.90 -0.60 -17.23
N TYR A 261 13.99 -1.01 -16.35
CA TYR A 261 14.26 -1.69 -15.09
C TYR A 261 14.08 -3.22 -15.19
N GLY A 262 13.73 -3.73 -16.38
CA GLY A 262 13.53 -5.15 -16.63
C GLY A 262 12.22 -5.70 -16.06
N GLU A 263 11.29 -4.81 -15.66
CA GLU A 263 9.96 -5.22 -15.24
C GLU A 263 9.01 -5.22 -16.44
N LYS A 264 8.07 -6.16 -16.46
CA LYS A 264 7.02 -6.20 -17.48
C LYS A 264 5.98 -5.13 -17.18
N VAL A 265 5.81 -4.23 -18.14
CA VAL A 265 4.73 -3.25 -18.21
C VAL A 265 3.63 -3.83 -19.09
N VAL A 266 2.49 -4.11 -18.46
CA VAL A 266 1.33 -4.75 -19.05
C VAL A 266 0.40 -3.70 -19.64
N THR A 267 -0.01 -3.91 -20.89
CA THR A 267 -0.91 -3.03 -21.63
C THR A 267 -2.22 -3.72 -22.01
N GLU A 268 -2.24 -5.05 -22.02
CA GLU A 268 -3.39 -5.82 -22.46
C GLU A 268 -3.49 -7.15 -21.69
N CYS A 269 -4.72 -7.57 -21.43
CA CYS A 269 -5.07 -8.85 -20.83
C CYS A 269 -5.89 -9.66 -21.84
N SER A 270 -5.49 -10.90 -22.11
CA SER A 270 -6.20 -11.78 -23.06
C SER A 270 -7.64 -12.05 -22.58
N ALA A 271 -8.58 -12.21 -23.51
CA ALA A 271 -9.91 -12.70 -23.20
C ALA A 271 -9.90 -14.12 -22.56
N ASP A 272 -8.85 -14.91 -22.84
CA ASP A 272 -8.63 -16.24 -22.27
C ASP A 272 -7.73 -16.20 -21.01
N ALA A 273 -7.46 -15.02 -20.46
CA ALA A 273 -6.65 -14.85 -19.26
C ALA A 273 -7.30 -15.56 -18.06
N GLU A 274 -6.44 -16.05 -17.17
CA GLU A 274 -6.87 -16.78 -15.97
C GLU A 274 -6.32 -16.09 -14.73
N TYR A 275 -7.09 -16.15 -13.67
CA TYR A 275 -6.70 -15.67 -12.35
C TYR A 275 -6.12 -16.83 -11.55
N PHE A 276 -4.90 -16.65 -11.05
CA PHE A 276 -4.20 -17.60 -10.19
C PHE A 276 -4.01 -17.02 -8.81
N LEU A 277 -4.22 -17.84 -7.79
CA LEU A 277 -3.95 -17.46 -6.40
C LEU A 277 -3.31 -18.61 -5.65
N ALA A 278 -2.29 -18.31 -4.85
CA ALA A 278 -1.71 -19.23 -3.89
C ALA A 278 -1.86 -18.68 -2.47
N VAL A 279 -2.42 -19.51 -1.57
CA VAL A 279 -2.56 -19.19 -0.15
C VAL A 279 -2.43 -20.46 0.68
N LYS A 280 -1.69 -20.40 1.78
CA LYS A 280 -1.45 -21.57 2.68
C LYS A 280 -0.95 -22.82 1.93
N GLY A 281 -0.16 -22.62 0.86
CA GLY A 281 0.37 -23.70 0.03
C GLY A 281 -0.64 -24.36 -0.93
N MET A 282 -1.85 -23.81 -1.04
CA MET A 282 -2.91 -24.30 -1.91
C MET A 282 -3.07 -23.38 -3.13
N LEU A 283 -3.30 -23.99 -4.30
CA LEU A 283 -3.48 -23.29 -5.57
C LEU A 283 -4.97 -23.14 -5.92
N VAL A 284 -5.36 -21.93 -6.32
CA VAL A 284 -6.60 -21.58 -6.99
C VAL A 284 -6.28 -21.19 -8.43
N ARG A 285 -7.09 -21.68 -9.37
CA ARG A 285 -7.03 -21.33 -10.79
C ARG A 285 -8.45 -21.08 -11.29
N GLN A 286 -8.71 -19.86 -11.76
CA GLN A 286 -10.00 -19.45 -12.27
C GLN A 286 -9.86 -18.95 -13.70
N GLY A 287 -10.34 -19.74 -14.66
CA GLY A 287 -10.42 -19.32 -16.06
C GLY A 287 -11.69 -18.52 -16.36
N PRO A 288 -11.83 -18.02 -17.61
CA PRO A 288 -13.01 -17.28 -18.03
C PRO A 288 -14.28 -18.13 -17.93
N MET A 289 -15.35 -17.57 -17.37
CA MET A 289 -16.65 -18.23 -17.30
C MET A 289 -17.77 -17.20 -17.08
N PRO A 290 -19.06 -17.57 -17.26
CA PRO A 290 -20.14 -16.63 -16.95
C PRO A 290 -20.06 -16.12 -15.51
N GLY A 291 -19.93 -14.79 -15.37
CA GLY A 291 -19.78 -14.10 -14.09
C GLY A 291 -18.34 -13.83 -13.65
N PHE A 292 -17.33 -14.22 -14.45
CA PHE A 292 -15.94 -13.83 -14.21
C PHE A 292 -15.14 -13.63 -15.50
N SER A 293 -14.41 -12.52 -15.58
CA SER A 293 -13.53 -12.12 -16.68
C SER A 293 -12.27 -11.45 -16.16
N ALA A 294 -11.12 -12.13 -16.31
CA ALA A 294 -9.81 -11.57 -15.95
C ALA A 294 -9.46 -10.30 -16.77
N ALA A 295 -9.99 -10.20 -17.99
CA ALA A 295 -9.83 -9.00 -18.82
C ALA A 295 -10.65 -7.81 -18.27
N ASP A 296 -11.88 -8.06 -17.81
CA ASP A 296 -12.71 -7.00 -17.23
C ASP A 296 -12.15 -6.55 -15.87
N LEU A 297 -11.65 -7.48 -15.05
CA LEU A 297 -10.92 -7.15 -13.82
C LEU A 297 -9.69 -6.26 -14.11
N PHE A 298 -8.87 -6.64 -15.11
CA PHE A 298 -7.71 -5.85 -15.51
C PHE A 298 -8.10 -4.43 -15.96
N ASN A 299 -9.14 -4.32 -16.80
CA ASN A 299 -9.61 -3.02 -17.29
C ASN A 299 -10.21 -2.16 -16.17
N ALA A 300 -10.93 -2.76 -15.23
CA ALA A 300 -11.47 -2.08 -14.05
C ALA A 300 -10.35 -1.49 -13.19
N ILE A 301 -9.27 -2.25 -12.97
CA ILE A 301 -8.08 -1.77 -12.25
C ILE A 301 -7.46 -0.57 -12.96
N LEU A 302 -7.27 -0.64 -14.29
CA LEU A 302 -6.72 0.48 -15.05
C LEU A 302 -7.61 1.73 -15.01
N ALA A 303 -8.93 1.57 -14.93
CA ALA A 303 -9.91 2.65 -14.89
C ALA A 303 -10.18 3.18 -13.47
N TYR A 304 -9.53 2.64 -12.43
CA TYR A 304 -9.86 2.89 -11.03
C TYR A 304 -11.33 2.61 -10.66
N ASP A 305 -11.96 1.65 -11.35
CA ASP A 305 -13.31 1.19 -11.06
C ASP A 305 -13.25 0.08 -9.98
N SER A 306 -13.11 0.50 -8.72
CA SER A 306 -12.96 -0.44 -7.60
C SER A 306 -14.20 -1.32 -7.44
N GLU A 307 -15.40 -0.83 -7.78
CA GLU A 307 -16.64 -1.61 -7.66
C GLU A 307 -16.64 -2.77 -8.66
N ALA A 308 -16.35 -2.50 -9.94
CA ALA A 308 -16.24 -3.54 -10.96
C ALA A 308 -15.12 -4.54 -10.65
N ALA A 309 -13.95 -4.05 -10.21
CA ALA A 309 -12.83 -4.94 -9.83
C ALA A 309 -13.20 -5.84 -8.64
N LEU A 310 -13.91 -5.31 -7.64
CA LEU A 310 -14.36 -6.07 -6.49
C LEU A 310 -15.41 -7.13 -6.84
N ASP A 311 -16.32 -6.84 -7.77
CA ASP A 311 -17.33 -7.81 -8.20
C ASP A 311 -16.69 -9.04 -8.87
N GLU A 312 -15.68 -8.83 -9.73
CA GLU A 312 -14.90 -9.90 -10.34
C GLU A 312 -14.14 -10.73 -9.30
N VAL A 313 -13.47 -10.08 -8.35
CA VAL A 313 -12.71 -10.77 -7.29
C VAL A 313 -13.64 -11.49 -6.33
N ARG A 314 -14.81 -10.92 -6.00
CA ARG A 314 -15.84 -11.55 -5.17
C ARG A 314 -16.30 -12.86 -5.78
N TYR A 315 -16.47 -12.92 -7.11
CA TYR A 315 -16.80 -14.17 -7.79
C TYR A 315 -15.79 -15.26 -7.45
N VAL A 316 -14.50 -14.98 -7.62
CA VAL A 316 -13.41 -15.93 -7.33
C VAL A 316 -13.44 -16.33 -5.85
N VAL A 317 -13.52 -15.36 -4.94
CA VAL A 317 -13.55 -15.60 -3.50
C VAL A 317 -14.71 -16.50 -3.09
N MET A 318 -15.90 -16.28 -3.64
CA MET A 318 -17.09 -17.07 -3.35
C MET A 318 -17.04 -18.47 -3.95
N GLN A 319 -16.49 -18.62 -5.16
CA GLN A 319 -16.30 -19.91 -5.80
C GLN A 319 -15.36 -20.82 -4.99
N TYR A 320 -14.30 -20.24 -4.41
CA TYR A 320 -13.32 -20.95 -3.58
C TYR A 320 -13.49 -20.69 -2.08
N ARG A 321 -14.72 -20.39 -1.63
CA ARG A 321 -15.03 -19.95 -0.26
C ARG A 321 -14.44 -20.82 0.86
N ARG A 322 -14.34 -22.14 0.65
CA ARG A 322 -13.80 -23.07 1.66
C ARG A 322 -12.32 -22.85 1.95
N LEU A 323 -11.58 -22.36 0.96
CA LEU A 323 -10.16 -22.08 1.07
C LEU A 323 -9.90 -20.62 1.45
N LEU A 324 -10.67 -19.70 0.86
CA LEU A 324 -10.37 -18.27 0.92
C LEU A 324 -11.03 -17.55 2.10
N LEU A 325 -12.19 -18.01 2.56
CA LEU A 325 -12.89 -17.40 3.69
C LEU A 325 -12.51 -18.07 5.02
N PRO A 326 -12.57 -17.33 6.14
CA PRO A 326 -12.42 -17.92 7.46
C PRO A 326 -13.47 -19.02 7.70
N GLU A 327 -13.09 -20.04 8.47
CA GLU A 327 -14.05 -21.04 8.95
C GLU A 327 -15.06 -20.35 9.88
N LEU A 328 -16.34 -20.61 9.63
CA LEU A 328 -17.48 -20.02 10.36
C LEU A 328 -17.76 -20.73 11.68
#